data_AF-A0A3S0CFX0-F1
#
_entry.id   AF-A0A3S0CFX0-F1
#
_cell.length_a   1.000
_cell.length_b   1.000
_cell.length_c   1.000
_cell.angle_alpha   90.00
_cell.angle_beta   90.00
_cell.angle_gamma   90.00
#
_symmetry.space_group_name_H-M   'P 1'
#
loop_
_entity.id
_entity.type
_entity.pdbx_description
1 polymer ?
#
loop_
_entity_poly.entity_id
_entity_poly.type
_entity_poly.pdbx_seq_one_letter_code
_entity_poly.pdbx_strand_id
1 'polypeptide(L)'
;MEINMTNSKLLATAFTVAVLSFTHAQASDAPAGMEKCKVVNAEGKNIILENKADGVGESAVAHQNKAGDADAWIWVKTGECDKLNHGDASGVDAETQAKIDSSAMGA
;
A
#
# COMPACT_ATOMS: atom_id res chain seq x y z
N MET A 1 28.63 29.45 52.79
CA MET A 1 28.57 29.81 51.36
C MET A 1 27.25 29.30 50.85
N GLU A 2 26.25 30.18 50.82
CA GLU A 2 24.95 29.94 50.17
C GLU A 2 25.14 30.05 48.66
N ILE A 3 24.53 29.13 47.90
CA ILE A 3 24.26 29.36 46.48
C ILE A 3 22.79 29.03 46.23
N ASN A 4 22.10 30.09 45.84
CA ASN A 4 20.70 30.25 45.52
C ASN A 4 20.16 29.22 44.52
N MET A 5 18.94 28.74 44.78
CA MET A 5 18.08 28.06 43.81
C MET A 5 17.59 29.05 42.74
N THR A 6 17.82 28.74 41.47
CA THR A 6 17.13 29.41 40.35
C THR A 6 16.30 28.38 39.58
N ASN A 7 14.98 28.55 39.70
CA ASN A 7 13.93 27.91 38.93
C ASN A 7 14.30 27.74 37.45
N SER A 8 14.26 26.52 36.94
CA SER A 8 14.16 26.26 35.50
C SER A 8 12.89 25.47 35.20
N LYS A 9 12.04 26.14 34.44
CA LYS A 9 10.69 25.78 34.07
C LYS A 9 10.70 24.61 33.08
N LEU A 10 9.79 23.67 33.32
CA LEU A 10 9.08 22.82 32.36
C LEU A 10 9.45 23.00 30.88
N LEU A 11 9.89 21.91 30.25
CA LEU A 11 9.54 21.58 28.87
C LEU A 11 9.23 20.08 28.81
N ALA A 12 7.97 19.74 29.06
CA ALA A 12 7.43 18.43 28.75
C ALA A 12 7.21 18.36 27.22
N THR A 13 8.11 17.68 26.51
CA THR A 13 7.96 17.42 25.08
C THR A 13 6.98 16.27 24.91
N ALA A 14 5.71 16.59 24.68
CA ALA A 14 4.71 15.61 24.26
C ALA A 14 4.96 15.25 22.79
N PHE A 15 5.36 14.00 22.53
CA PHE A 15 5.37 13.43 21.18
C PHE A 15 3.93 13.04 20.82
N THR A 16 3.18 13.98 20.23
CA THR A 16 1.95 13.65 19.51
C THR A 16 2.34 13.02 18.17
N VAL A 17 2.31 11.68 18.12
CA VAL A 17 2.34 10.95 16.85
C VAL A 17 1.00 11.19 16.15
N ALA A 18 0.97 12.18 15.27
CA ALA A 18 -0.11 12.35 14.33
C ALA A 18 0.01 11.23 13.28
N VAL A 19 -0.74 10.14 13.46
CA VAL A 19 -1.04 9.20 12.37
C VAL A 19 -2.12 9.86 11.49
N LEU A 20 -1.67 10.83 10.70
CA LEU A 20 -2.35 11.41 9.54
C LEU A 20 -1.67 10.75 8.33
N SER A 21 -2.30 10.23 7.29
CA SER A 21 -3.69 10.16 6.88
C SER A 21 -3.69 9.12 5.76
N PHE A 22 -4.47 8.04 5.85
CA PHE A 22 -4.80 7.26 4.65
C PHE A 22 -5.81 8.04 3.82
N THR A 23 -5.37 9.12 3.20
CA THR A 23 -6.13 9.82 2.16
C THR A 23 -5.44 9.61 0.83
N HIS A 24 -5.61 8.43 0.26
CA HIS A 24 -5.46 8.22 -1.17
C HIS A 24 -6.59 7.31 -1.64
N ALA A 25 -7.84 7.78 -1.49
CA ALA A 25 -8.88 7.39 -2.43
C ALA A 25 -8.48 8.01 -3.78
N GLN A 26 -7.60 7.32 -4.53
CA GLN A 26 -7.31 7.66 -5.92
C GLN A 26 -8.53 7.23 -6.74
N ALA A 27 -9.57 8.06 -6.72
CA ALA A 27 -10.68 7.98 -7.65
C ALA A 27 -10.16 8.41 -9.03
N SER A 28 -9.54 7.48 -9.75
CA SER A 28 -9.09 7.66 -11.13
C SER A 28 -9.82 6.63 -11.98
N ASP A 29 -10.89 7.06 -12.66
CA ASP A 29 -11.56 6.37 -13.78
C ASP A 29 -11.72 4.86 -13.64
N ALA A 30 -11.99 4.39 -12.42
CA ALA A 30 -12.13 2.97 -12.17
C ALA A 30 -13.44 2.47 -12.80
N PRO A 31 -13.42 1.34 -13.53
CA PRO A 31 -14.64 0.64 -13.89
C PRO A 31 -15.52 0.48 -12.65
N ALA A 32 -16.84 0.67 -12.78
CA ALA A 32 -17.73 0.68 -11.62
C ALA A 32 -17.53 -0.58 -10.74
N GLY A 33 -17.19 -0.38 -9.46
CA GLY A 33 -16.94 -1.46 -8.49
C GLY A 33 -15.52 -2.04 -8.50
N MET A 34 -14.59 -1.46 -9.25
CA MET A 34 -13.17 -1.82 -9.23
C MET A 34 -12.33 -0.74 -8.54
N GLU A 35 -11.14 -1.11 -8.07
CA GLU A 35 -10.11 -0.21 -7.54
C GLU A 35 -8.74 -0.57 -8.11
N LYS A 36 -7.85 0.44 -8.24
CA LYS A 36 -6.45 0.19 -8.58
C LYS A 36 -5.76 -0.37 -7.34
N CYS A 37 -5.17 -1.54 -7.46
CA CYS A 37 -4.44 -2.16 -6.38
C CYS A 37 -2.97 -2.34 -6.71
N LYS A 38 -2.13 -1.71 -5.89
CA LYS A 38 -0.72 -2.07 -5.76
C LYS A 38 -0.65 -3.18 -4.71
N VAL A 39 -0.42 -4.41 -5.16
CA VAL A 39 -0.31 -5.55 -4.26
C VAL A 39 1.14 -5.65 -3.78
N VAL A 40 1.35 -5.47 -2.49
CA VAL A 40 2.66 -5.51 -1.84
C VAL A 40 2.74 -6.62 -0.81
N ASN A 41 3.93 -7.19 -0.62
CA ASN A 41 4.19 -8.10 0.48
C ASN A 41 4.39 -7.35 1.82
N ALA A 42 4.66 -8.09 2.90
CA ALA A 42 4.90 -7.51 4.22
C ALA A 42 6.13 -6.57 4.28
N GLU A 43 7.07 -6.70 3.34
CA GLU A 43 8.24 -5.82 3.18
C GLU A 43 7.92 -4.55 2.37
N GLY A 44 6.68 -4.41 1.86
CA GLY A 44 6.27 -3.31 0.99
C GLY A 44 6.72 -3.45 -0.46
N LYS A 45 7.26 -4.61 -0.86
CA LYS A 45 7.65 -4.89 -2.25
C LYS A 45 6.43 -5.28 -3.07
N ASN A 46 6.29 -4.68 -4.25
CA ASN A 46 5.25 -5.07 -5.20
C ASN A 46 5.45 -6.53 -5.68
N ILE A 47 4.38 -7.33 -5.60
CA ILE A 47 4.39 -8.75 -5.96
C ILE A 47 3.57 -9.06 -7.22
N ILE A 48 3.16 -8.05 -7.98
CA ILE A 48 2.55 -8.25 -9.29
C ILE A 48 3.63 -8.84 -10.23
N LEU A 49 3.28 -9.94 -10.88
CA LEU A 49 4.16 -10.67 -11.78
C LEU A 49 4.53 -9.81 -13.00
N GLU A 50 5.70 -10.06 -13.59
CA GLU A 50 6.13 -9.35 -14.80
C GLU A 50 5.09 -9.51 -15.92
N ASN A 51 4.81 -8.40 -16.62
CA ASN A 51 3.82 -8.35 -17.70
C ASN A 51 2.41 -8.77 -17.28
N LYS A 52 2.04 -8.68 -15.99
CA LYS A 52 0.69 -9.01 -15.48
C LYS A 52 -0.06 -7.82 -14.90
N ALA A 53 0.57 -6.66 -14.78
CA ALA A 53 -0.12 -5.45 -14.35
C ALA A 53 -1.11 -4.98 -15.41
N ASP A 54 -2.20 -4.37 -14.95
CA ASP A 54 -3.16 -3.67 -15.81
C ASP A 54 -2.67 -2.26 -16.13
N GLY A 55 -1.74 -1.72 -15.34
CA GLY A 55 -1.08 -0.45 -15.62
C GLY A 55 0.17 -0.20 -14.77
N VAL A 56 0.87 0.89 -15.09
CA VAL A 56 2.04 1.40 -14.35
C VAL A 56 1.89 2.91 -14.19
N GLY A 57 1.96 3.39 -12.95
CA GLY A 57 1.73 4.80 -12.61
C GLY A 57 0.33 5.24 -13.03
N GLU A 58 0.24 6.33 -13.78
CA GLU A 58 -1.04 6.84 -14.29
C GLU A 58 -1.52 6.12 -15.55
N SER A 59 -0.65 5.36 -16.22
CA SER A 59 -0.94 4.69 -17.48
C SER A 59 -1.63 3.34 -17.25
N ALA A 60 -2.72 3.08 -17.98
CA ALA A 60 -3.42 1.79 -18.01
C ALA A 60 -2.95 0.89 -19.16
N VAL A 61 -1.70 1.03 -19.60
CA VAL A 61 -1.13 0.16 -20.63
C VAL A 61 -0.73 -1.16 -19.97
N ALA A 62 -1.57 -2.17 -20.16
CA ALA A 62 -1.37 -3.49 -19.60
C ALA A 62 -0.06 -4.14 -20.06
N HIS A 63 0.44 -5.05 -19.24
CA HIS A 63 1.59 -5.92 -19.53
C HIS A 63 2.94 -5.19 -19.73
N GLN A 64 3.07 -3.93 -19.32
CA GLN A 64 4.33 -3.18 -19.43
C GLN A 64 5.18 -3.18 -18.15
N ASN A 65 4.65 -3.68 -17.04
CA ASN A 65 5.36 -3.67 -15.77
C ASN A 65 6.54 -4.65 -15.77
N LYS A 66 7.58 -4.27 -15.02
CA LYS A 66 8.66 -5.18 -14.63
C LYS A 66 8.34 -5.89 -13.31
N ALA A 67 8.99 -7.02 -13.06
CA ALA A 67 8.88 -7.70 -11.77
C ALA A 67 9.34 -6.75 -10.65
N GLY A 68 8.50 -6.57 -9.63
CA GLY A 68 8.79 -5.67 -8.51
C GLY A 68 8.69 -4.17 -8.83
N ASP A 69 8.10 -3.80 -9.96
CA ASP A 69 7.84 -2.40 -10.31
C ASP A 69 6.90 -1.76 -9.27
N ALA A 70 7.39 -0.72 -8.58
CA ALA A 70 6.69 -0.09 -7.46
C ALA A 70 5.40 0.64 -7.89
N ASP A 71 5.28 0.97 -9.17
CA ASP A 71 4.13 1.69 -9.72
C ASP A 71 3.18 0.80 -10.49
N ALA A 72 3.48 -0.49 -10.62
CA ALA A 72 2.57 -1.48 -11.20
C ALA A 72 1.32 -1.66 -10.34
N TRP A 73 0.16 -1.72 -11.00
CA TRP A 73 -1.12 -1.97 -10.34
C TRP A 73 -2.02 -2.86 -11.19
N ILE A 74 -2.98 -3.52 -10.55
CA ILE A 74 -4.03 -4.33 -11.16
C ILE A 74 -5.41 -3.82 -10.75
N TRP A 75 -6.43 -4.09 -11.55
CA TRP A 75 -7.83 -3.90 -11.16
C TRP A 75 -8.26 -5.05 -10.27
N VAL A 76 -8.79 -4.72 -9.10
CA VAL A 76 -9.45 -5.67 -8.19
C VAL A 76 -10.81 -5.10 -7.79
N LYS A 77 -11.71 -5.91 -7.24
CA LYS A 77 -12.98 -5.35 -6.74
C LYS A 77 -12.69 -4.47 -5.53
N THR A 78 -13.51 -3.45 -5.36
CA THR A 78 -13.38 -2.54 -4.20
C THR A 78 -13.33 -3.31 -2.87
N GLY A 79 -12.28 -3.07 -2.09
CA GLY A 79 -12.02 -3.69 -0.79
C GLY A 79 -11.26 -5.02 -0.87
N GLU A 80 -10.88 -5.50 -2.06
CA GLU A 80 -9.99 -6.67 -2.20
C GLU A 80 -8.53 -6.27 -2.07
N CYS A 81 -8.15 -5.02 -2.38
CA CYS A 81 -6.76 -4.61 -2.29
C CYS A 81 -6.21 -4.69 -0.86
N ASP A 82 -7.00 -4.22 0.11
CA ASP A 82 -6.63 -4.28 1.53
C ASP A 82 -6.47 -5.71 2.02
N LYS A 83 -7.32 -6.63 1.56
CA LYS A 83 -7.22 -8.06 1.91
C LYS A 83 -5.91 -8.64 1.37
N LEU A 84 -5.62 -8.40 0.09
CA LEU A 84 -4.40 -8.86 -0.55
C LEU A 84 -3.15 -8.33 0.15
N ASN A 85 -3.13 -7.05 0.50
CA ASN A 85 -2.02 -6.43 1.24
C ASN A 85 -1.92 -6.88 2.70
N HIS A 86 -2.96 -7.50 3.24
CA HIS A 86 -2.94 -8.20 4.54
C HIS A 86 -2.68 -9.70 4.40
N GLY A 87 -2.32 -10.18 3.21
CA GLY A 87 -2.04 -11.61 2.95
C GLY A 87 -3.29 -12.48 2.87
N ASP A 88 -4.49 -11.90 2.79
CA ASP A 88 -5.75 -12.61 2.64
C ASP A 88 -6.19 -12.65 1.17
N ALA A 89 -6.02 -13.81 0.53
CA ALA A 89 -6.51 -14.07 -0.83
C ALA A 89 -7.94 -14.69 -0.85
N SER A 90 -8.60 -14.80 0.30
CA SER A 90 -9.90 -15.47 0.41
C SER A 90 -10.98 -14.72 -0.37
N GLY A 91 -11.60 -15.40 -1.33
CA GLY A 91 -12.67 -14.83 -2.14
C GLY A 91 -12.20 -13.89 -3.25
N VAL A 92 -10.90 -13.67 -3.40
CA VAL A 92 -10.31 -13.00 -4.57
C VAL A 92 -10.47 -13.91 -5.78
N ASP A 93 -10.84 -13.34 -6.93
CA ASP A 93 -11.05 -14.13 -8.14
C ASP A 93 -9.74 -14.73 -8.69
N ALA A 94 -9.87 -15.77 -9.51
CA ALA A 94 -8.73 -16.51 -10.03
C ALA A 94 -7.86 -15.69 -11.00
N GLU A 95 -8.43 -14.69 -11.70
CA GLU A 95 -7.67 -13.83 -12.60
C GLU A 95 -6.73 -12.93 -11.79
N THR A 96 -7.25 -12.29 -10.75
CA THR A 96 -6.46 -11.47 -9.82
C THR A 96 -5.34 -12.28 -9.17
N GLN A 97 -5.64 -13.50 -8.68
CA GLN A 97 -4.62 -14.38 -8.10
C GLN A 97 -3.55 -14.78 -9.12
N ALA A 98 -3.90 -14.96 -10.40
CA ALA A 98 -2.94 -15.30 -11.46
C ALA A 98 -2.02 -14.13 -11.87
N LYS A 99 -2.31 -12.89 -11.42
CA LYS A 99 -1.47 -11.71 -11.69
C LYS A 99 -0.41 -11.46 -10.60
N ILE A 100 -0.51 -12.11 -9.44
CA ILE A 100 0.36 -11.87 -8.28
C ILE A 100 1.18 -13.11 -7.91
N ASP A 101 2.33 -12.89 -7.31
CA ASP A 101 3.14 -13.95 -6.72
C ASP A 101 2.58 -14.31 -5.33
N SER A 102 1.65 -15.27 -5.29
CA SER A 102 1.06 -15.73 -4.03
C SER A 102 2.06 -16.36 -3.06
N SER A 103 3.24 -16.79 -3.53
CA SER A 103 4.29 -17.30 -2.64
C SER A 103 4.99 -16.20 -1.86
N ALA A 104 4.89 -14.95 -2.32
CA ALA A 104 5.43 -13.77 -1.67
C ALA A 104 4.42 -13.06 -0.76
N MET A 105 3.16 -13.54 -0.68
CA MET A 105 2.16 -13.03 0.26
C MET A 105 2.46 -13.56 1.67
N GLY A 106 3.01 -12.71 2.56
CA GLY A 106 3.16 -13.03 3.99
C GLY A 106 4.46 -13.71 4.43
N ALA A 107 5.60 -13.35 3.84
CA ALA A 107 6.92 -13.62 4.43
C ALA A 107 7.25 -12.63 5.55
#